data_AF-A0A4V6HYC4-F1
#
_entry.id   AF-A0A4V6HYC4-F1
#
_cell.length_a   1.000
_cell.length_b   1.000
_cell.length_c   1.000
_cell.angle_alpha   90.00
_cell.angle_beta   90.00
_cell.angle_gamma   90.00
#
_symmetry.space_group_name_H-M   'P 1'
#
loop_
_entity.id
_entity.type
_entity.pdbx_description
1 polymer ?
#
loop_
_entity_poly.entity_id
_entity_poly.type
_entity_poly.pdbx_seq_one_letter_code
_entity_poly.pdbx_strand_id
1 'polypeptide(L)'
;MKYFSGFGLRGDYAIFKSLLCDFGYVPNHYDIIGFSSGALSALQCAMQMIIHKQRVGRVILLSPLFYTYHFTKDFKLDTVSLDSSSIEMDIDMLMQNLKNLDSKKGVKNATQVITHLDFEAFARELPHLHINTSWNLFEKACIHSYKKDKLQYYTTLYKKLGFHIAHDNMHSNLLNSKECRVFTHFEKLTTLRNLWNFCTINLEEIREKSQKFVIFIAEHDKITNSKLISDNLSGFGICYILKGRSHILQKIAMKRA
;
A
#
# COMPACT_ATOMS: atom_id res chain seq x y z
N MET A 1 -6.97 -10.60 19.06
CA MET A 1 -6.13 -10.36 17.88
C MET A 1 -5.73 -8.89 17.83
N LYS A 2 -4.61 -8.57 17.19
CA LYS A 2 -4.25 -7.20 16.80
C LYS A 2 -4.43 -7.09 15.30
N TYR A 3 -5.25 -6.14 14.84
CA TYR A 3 -5.51 -5.91 13.41
C TYR A 3 -5.05 -4.52 13.00
N PHE A 4 -4.35 -4.44 11.86
CA PHE A 4 -3.82 -3.20 11.30
C PHE A 4 -4.45 -2.95 9.92
N SER A 5 -5.26 -1.90 9.83
CA SER A 5 -5.98 -1.51 8.63
C SER A 5 -5.06 -0.94 7.54
N GLY A 6 -5.54 -1.04 6.30
CA GLY A 6 -4.94 -0.31 5.19
C GLY A 6 -5.17 1.21 5.28
N PHE A 7 -4.30 2.00 4.65
CA PHE A 7 -4.40 3.45 4.65
C PHE A 7 -5.75 3.91 4.07
N GLY A 8 -6.41 4.81 4.79
CA GLY A 8 -7.70 5.31 4.36
C GLY A 8 -8.88 4.37 4.64
N LEU A 9 -8.66 3.31 5.41
CA LEU A 9 -9.68 2.33 5.74
C LEU A 9 -9.87 2.18 7.26
N ARG A 10 -11.07 1.76 7.66
CA ARG A 10 -11.43 1.47 9.05
C ARG A 10 -12.41 0.29 9.09
N GLY A 11 -12.16 -0.69 9.95
CA GLY A 11 -13.07 -1.84 10.09
C GLY A 11 -13.08 -2.80 8.90
N ASP A 12 -12.13 -2.64 7.98
CA ASP A 12 -11.85 -3.44 6.79
C ASP A 12 -11.57 -4.92 7.10
N TYR A 13 -11.25 -5.28 8.35
CA TYR A 13 -11.21 -6.68 8.80
C TYR A 13 -12.49 -7.46 8.44
N ALA A 14 -13.66 -6.80 8.47
CA ALA A 14 -14.93 -7.44 8.13
C ALA A 14 -14.94 -8.02 6.70
N ILE A 15 -14.19 -7.43 5.78
CA ILE A 15 -14.04 -7.88 4.38
C ILE A 15 -13.33 -9.23 4.32
N PHE A 16 -12.38 -9.48 5.23
CA PHE A 16 -11.49 -10.63 5.21
C PHE A 16 -11.94 -11.76 6.13
N LYS A 17 -12.89 -11.50 7.03
CA LYS A 17 -13.33 -12.47 8.05
C LYS A 17 -13.74 -13.82 7.45
N SER A 18 -14.59 -13.82 6.41
CA SER A 18 -15.03 -15.05 5.75
C SER A 18 -13.84 -15.78 5.12
N LEU A 19 -13.01 -15.07 4.36
CA LEU A 19 -11.82 -15.64 3.73
C LEU A 19 -10.90 -16.32 4.74
N LEU A 20 -10.61 -15.66 5.87
CA LEU A 20 -9.78 -16.24 6.92
C LEU A 20 -10.40 -17.50 7.51
N CYS A 21 -11.72 -17.49 7.78
CA CYS A 21 -12.45 -18.67 8.25
C CYS A 21 -12.41 -19.83 7.24
N ASP A 22 -12.57 -19.56 5.95
CA ASP A 22 -12.55 -20.57 4.88
C ASP A 22 -11.20 -21.31 4.81
N PHE A 23 -10.11 -20.61 5.14
CA PHE A 23 -8.77 -21.18 5.24
C PHE A 23 -8.41 -21.74 6.64
N GLY A 24 -9.39 -21.82 7.55
CA GLY A 24 -9.20 -22.33 8.91
C GLY A 24 -8.47 -21.38 9.86
N TYR A 25 -8.34 -20.10 9.50
CA TYR A 25 -7.73 -19.06 10.32
C TYR A 25 -8.78 -18.31 11.14
N VAL A 26 -9.22 -18.87 12.26
CA VAL A 26 -10.04 -18.16 13.26
C VAL A 26 -9.11 -17.39 14.23
N PRO A 27 -9.04 -16.04 14.21
CA PRO A 27 -8.04 -15.32 14.99
C PRO A 27 -8.25 -15.43 16.51
N ASN A 28 -7.15 -15.47 17.26
CA ASN A 28 -7.11 -15.48 18.72
C ASN A 28 -6.41 -14.23 19.27
N HIS A 29 -6.22 -14.16 20.59
CA HIS A 29 -5.67 -12.98 21.27
C HIS A 29 -4.21 -12.66 20.88
N TYR A 30 -3.43 -13.65 20.46
CA TYR A 30 -2.01 -13.51 20.11
C TYR A 30 -1.75 -13.29 18.63
N ASP A 31 -2.77 -13.47 17.78
CA ASP A 31 -2.60 -13.27 16.34
C ASP A 31 -2.51 -11.79 15.98
N ILE A 32 -1.68 -11.53 14.97
CA ILE A 32 -1.38 -10.22 14.43
C ILE A 32 -1.74 -10.26 12.94
N ILE A 33 -2.59 -9.36 12.49
CA ILE A 33 -3.10 -9.35 11.12
C ILE A 33 -2.94 -7.95 10.55
N GLY A 34 -2.42 -7.82 9.33
CA GLY A 34 -2.28 -6.53 8.67
C GLY A 34 -2.72 -6.58 7.22
N PHE A 35 -3.47 -5.57 6.79
CA PHE A 35 -3.93 -5.42 5.41
C PHE A 35 -3.23 -4.25 4.71
N SER A 36 -2.80 -4.42 3.46
CA SER A 36 -2.20 -3.34 2.65
C SER A 36 -1.03 -2.69 3.39
N SER A 37 -1.00 -1.36 3.54
CA SER A 37 -0.01 -0.64 4.35
C SER A 37 0.03 -1.08 5.82
N GLY A 38 -1.09 -1.58 6.36
CA GLY A 38 -1.18 -2.13 7.71
C GLY A 38 -0.38 -3.42 7.89
N ALA A 39 0.02 -4.10 6.81
CA ALA A 39 0.94 -5.24 6.88
C ALA A 39 2.30 -4.85 7.48
N LEU A 40 2.82 -3.67 7.15
CA LEU A 40 4.07 -3.17 7.74
C LEU A 40 3.91 -2.95 9.24
N SER A 41 2.80 -2.34 9.66
CA SER A 41 2.48 -2.12 11.08
C SER A 41 2.27 -3.43 11.85
N ALA A 42 1.70 -4.45 11.21
CA ALA A 42 1.59 -5.79 11.78
C ALA A 42 2.96 -6.41 12.06
N LEU A 43 3.89 -6.29 11.12
CA LEU A 43 5.27 -6.77 11.31
C LEU A 43 6.02 -6.00 12.40
N GLN A 44 5.90 -4.67 12.42
CA GLN A 44 6.45 -3.84 13.51
C GLN A 44 5.89 -4.24 14.87
N CYS A 45 4.57 -4.51 14.95
CA CYS A 45 3.94 -4.99 16.17
C CYS A 45 4.49 -6.35 16.59
N ALA A 46 4.68 -7.29 15.65
CA ALA A 46 5.28 -8.58 15.92
C ALA A 46 6.69 -8.44 16.51
N MET A 47 7.54 -7.61 15.87
CA MET A 47 8.89 -7.32 16.38
C MET A 47 8.87 -6.73 17.77
N GLN A 48 8.02 -5.73 18.02
CA GLN A 48 7.88 -5.13 19.34
C GLN A 48 7.47 -6.17 20.39
N MET A 49 6.53 -7.05 20.06
CA MET A 49 6.13 -8.14 20.96
C MET A 49 7.29 -9.10 21.24
N ILE A 50 8.06 -9.49 20.22
CA ILE A 50 9.22 -10.37 20.37
C ILE A 50 10.29 -9.75 21.26
N ILE A 51 10.65 -8.48 21.03
CA ILE A 51 11.62 -7.72 21.83
C ILE A 51 11.20 -7.70 23.31
N HIS A 52 9.91 -7.50 23.57
CA HIS A 52 9.35 -7.50 24.93
C HIS A 52 9.04 -8.90 25.47
N LYS A 53 9.53 -9.96 24.83
CA LYS A 53 9.34 -11.37 25.21
C LYS A 53 7.86 -11.76 25.35
N GLN A 54 6.99 -11.12 24.58
CA GLN A 54 5.56 -11.44 24.53
C GLN A 54 5.31 -12.54 23.49
N ARG A 55 4.29 -13.38 23.76
CA ARG A 55 3.89 -14.44 22.83
C ARG A 55 3.33 -13.84 21.55
N VAL A 56 3.90 -14.22 20.41
CA VAL A 56 3.34 -13.95 19.07
C VAL A 56 2.66 -15.22 18.56
N GLY A 57 1.38 -15.08 18.23
CA GLY A 57 0.60 -16.14 17.60
C GLY A 57 0.93 -16.24 16.11
N ARG A 58 -0.09 -16.27 15.27
CA ARG A 58 0.07 -16.18 13.82
C ARG A 58 0.26 -14.73 13.41
N VAL A 59 1.16 -14.50 12.47
CA VAL A 59 1.24 -13.22 11.76
C VAL A 59 0.67 -13.44 10.36
N ILE A 60 -0.43 -12.77 10.05
CA ILE A 60 -1.17 -12.92 8.79
C ILE A 60 -1.15 -11.60 8.02
N LEU A 61 -0.53 -11.59 6.84
CA LEU A 61 -0.49 -10.43 5.97
C LEU A 61 -1.52 -10.62 4.85
N LEU A 62 -2.35 -9.60 4.62
CA LEU A 62 -3.41 -9.59 3.62
C LEU A 62 -3.05 -8.55 2.56
N SER A 63 -2.80 -8.98 1.32
CA SER A 63 -2.33 -8.14 0.22
C SER A 63 -1.33 -7.07 0.67
N PRO A 64 -0.19 -7.46 1.26
CA PRO A 64 0.72 -6.50 1.87
C PRO A 64 1.22 -5.49 0.84
N LEU A 65 1.21 -4.20 1.19
CA LEU A 65 1.82 -3.16 0.38
C LEU A 65 3.30 -3.05 0.74
N PHE A 66 4.14 -3.81 0.04
CA PHE A 66 5.60 -3.66 0.08
C PHE A 66 6.14 -3.23 -1.28
N TYR A 67 7.39 -2.78 -1.24
CA TYR A 67 8.16 -2.22 -2.34
C TYR A 67 9.54 -2.85 -2.28
N THR A 68 10.30 -2.78 -3.37
CA THR A 68 11.63 -3.41 -3.49
C THR A 68 12.58 -3.05 -2.35
N TYR A 69 12.62 -1.78 -1.92
CA TYR A 69 13.52 -1.33 -0.86
C TYR A 69 13.20 -1.92 0.53
N HIS A 70 11.98 -2.39 0.77
CA HIS A 70 11.64 -3.07 2.03
C HIS A 70 12.37 -4.41 2.18
N PHE A 71 12.89 -4.96 1.07
CA PHE A 71 13.58 -6.25 1.03
C PHE A 71 15.10 -6.13 0.84
N THR A 72 15.60 -4.98 0.39
CA THR A 72 17.05 -4.76 0.22
C THR A 72 17.73 -4.53 1.56
N LYS A 73 18.64 -5.43 1.96
CA LYS A 73 19.42 -5.33 3.21
C LYS A 73 20.45 -4.18 3.21
N ASP A 74 20.81 -3.68 2.03
CA ASP A 74 21.88 -2.69 1.85
C ASP A 74 21.38 -1.23 1.69
N PHE A 75 20.12 -0.97 2.06
CA PHE A 75 19.61 0.40 2.04
C PHE A 75 20.21 1.19 3.21
N LYS A 76 21.41 1.73 3.02
CA LYS A 76 21.88 2.86 3.82
C LYS A 76 21.14 4.08 3.31
N LEU A 77 20.36 4.71 4.20
CA LEU A 77 19.93 6.07 3.99
C LEU A 77 21.21 6.91 4.02
N ASP A 78 21.81 7.10 2.86
CA ASP A 78 22.85 8.09 2.68
C ASP A 78 22.19 9.43 3.01
N THR A 79 22.37 9.89 4.24
CA THR A 79 22.23 11.30 4.61
C THR A 79 23.38 12.07 3.97
N VAL A 80 23.57 11.90 2.66
CA VAL A 80 24.36 12.84 1.89
C VAL A 80 23.49 14.09 1.89
N SER A 81 24.05 15.15 2.47
CA SER A 81 23.60 16.52 2.27
C SER A 81 23.64 16.80 0.77
N LEU A 82 22.61 16.37 0.06
CA LEU A 82 22.41 16.67 -1.34
C LEU A 82 22.04 18.15 -1.39
N ASP A 83 22.91 18.91 -2.05
CA ASP A 83 22.83 20.36 -2.17
C ASP A 83 21.43 20.78 -2.65
N SER A 84 20.74 21.57 -1.82
CA SER A 84 19.33 21.91 -1.98
C SER A 84 18.99 22.56 -3.33
N SER A 85 19.99 23.18 -3.97
CA SER A 85 19.87 23.89 -5.25
C SER A 85 19.64 22.98 -6.46
N SER A 86 20.23 21.77 -6.47
CA SER A 86 20.10 20.82 -7.60
C SER A 86 18.78 20.02 -7.52
N ILE A 87 18.27 19.77 -6.32
CA ILE A 87 16.96 19.15 -6.09
C ILE A 87 15.81 20.11 -6.47
N GLU A 88 15.95 21.42 -6.22
CA GLU A 88 14.89 22.39 -6.57
C GLU A 88 14.69 22.50 -8.09
N MET A 89 15.77 22.49 -8.88
CA MET A 89 15.67 22.46 -10.35
C MET A 89 15.00 21.17 -10.86
N ASP A 90 15.33 20.00 -10.31
CA ASP A 90 14.71 18.73 -10.70
C ASP A 90 13.25 18.63 -10.25
N ILE A 91 12.89 19.21 -9.10
CA ILE A 91 11.51 19.29 -8.62
C ILE A 91 10.70 20.25 -9.48
N ASP A 92 11.23 21.42 -9.82
CA ASP A 92 10.53 22.38 -10.66
C ASP A 92 10.38 21.84 -12.09
N MET A 93 11.39 21.16 -12.63
CA MET A 93 11.31 20.47 -13.90
C MET A 93 10.33 19.29 -13.86
N LEU A 94 10.30 18.50 -12.78
CA LEU A 94 9.31 17.43 -12.58
C LEU A 94 7.89 18.00 -12.43
N MET A 95 7.72 19.04 -11.63
CA MET A 95 6.43 19.72 -11.44
C MET A 95 5.97 20.41 -12.72
N GLN A 96 6.89 20.93 -13.54
CA GLN A 96 6.61 21.43 -14.88
C GLN A 96 6.28 20.30 -15.84
N ASN A 97 6.96 19.15 -15.79
CA ASN A 97 6.65 17.97 -16.62
C ASN A 97 5.29 17.37 -16.26
N LEU A 98 4.96 17.28 -14.97
CA LEU A 98 3.64 16.90 -14.47
C LEU A 98 2.55 17.91 -14.91
N LYS A 99 2.86 19.22 -14.90
CA LYS A 99 1.98 20.27 -15.47
C LYS A 99 1.90 20.24 -17.01
N ASN A 100 2.93 19.76 -17.69
CA ASN A 100 2.99 19.67 -19.15
C ASN A 100 2.27 18.41 -19.69
N LEU A 101 2.21 17.35 -18.88
CA LEU A 101 1.33 16.20 -19.09
C LEU A 101 -0.15 16.62 -19.05
N ASP A 102 -0.50 17.61 -18.22
CA ASP A 102 -1.84 18.23 -18.20
C ASP A 102 -2.14 19.09 -19.45
N SER A 103 -1.13 19.60 -20.16
CA SER A 103 -1.31 20.66 -21.18
C SER A 103 -1.17 20.23 -22.65
N LYS A 104 -0.63 19.05 -22.95
CA LYS A 104 -0.59 18.52 -24.34
C LYS A 104 -1.90 17.84 -24.74
N LYS A 105 -2.69 18.59 -25.52
CA LYS A 105 -4.03 18.29 -26.07
C LYS A 105 -4.21 16.87 -26.65
N GLY A 106 -5.28 16.19 -26.22
CA GLY A 106 -5.86 15.04 -26.94
C GLY A 106 -6.53 13.97 -26.08
N VAL A 107 -6.32 13.95 -24.77
CA VAL A 107 -6.89 12.94 -23.87
C VAL A 107 -7.75 13.62 -22.82
N LYS A 108 -9.07 13.60 -23.02
CA LYS A 108 -10.03 13.81 -21.93
C LYS A 108 -9.91 12.63 -20.97
N ASN A 109 -8.92 12.64 -20.08
CA ASN A 109 -8.93 11.95 -18.77
C ASN A 109 -7.57 12.08 -18.09
N ALA A 110 -7.60 12.63 -16.87
CA ALA A 110 -6.59 12.53 -15.81
C ALA A 110 -5.32 13.37 -15.96
N THR A 111 -5.40 14.58 -15.42
CA THR A 111 -4.44 15.05 -14.41
C THR A 111 -4.03 13.87 -13.53
N GLN A 112 -2.83 13.33 -13.75
CA GLN A 112 -2.37 12.11 -13.08
C GLN A 112 -2.32 12.35 -11.56
N VAL A 113 -3.35 11.92 -10.85
CA VAL A 113 -3.36 11.94 -9.39
C VAL A 113 -2.44 10.84 -8.91
N ILE A 114 -1.28 11.24 -8.38
CA ILE A 114 -0.31 10.32 -7.81
C ILE A 114 -0.79 9.95 -6.41
N THR A 115 -1.20 8.69 -6.25
CA THR A 115 -1.59 8.09 -4.98
C THR A 115 -0.44 7.30 -4.36
N HIS A 116 -0.53 6.97 -3.07
CA HIS A 116 0.47 6.17 -2.36
C HIS A 116 0.61 4.70 -2.81
N LEU A 117 0.12 4.34 -3.98
CA LEU A 117 -0.02 2.96 -4.43
C LEU A 117 0.71 2.66 -5.74
N ASP A 118 1.41 3.63 -6.34
CA ASP A 118 1.93 3.49 -7.70
C ASP A 118 3.39 3.93 -7.83
N PHE A 119 4.21 3.48 -6.89
CA PHE A 119 5.62 3.82 -6.88
C PHE A 119 6.34 3.21 -8.08
N GLU A 120 6.00 1.98 -8.48
CA GLU A 120 6.67 1.28 -9.56
C GLU A 120 6.37 1.90 -10.93
N ALA A 121 5.17 2.43 -11.18
CA ALA A 121 4.95 3.24 -12.38
C ALA A 121 5.73 4.55 -12.28
N PHE A 122 5.68 5.23 -11.14
CA PHE A 122 6.40 6.48 -10.93
C PHE A 122 7.92 6.33 -11.16
N ALA A 123 8.54 5.30 -10.59
CA ALA A 123 9.97 5.03 -10.72
C ALA A 123 10.37 4.64 -12.15
N ARG A 124 9.47 4.02 -12.93
CA ARG A 124 9.73 3.71 -14.35
C ARG A 124 9.81 4.93 -15.25
N GLU A 125 9.12 6.01 -14.89
CA GLU A 125 9.19 7.29 -15.62
C GLU A 125 10.53 8.01 -15.39
N LEU A 126 11.27 7.65 -14.32
CA LEU A 126 12.52 8.29 -13.90
C LEU A 126 13.65 7.26 -13.69
N PRO A 127 14.00 6.45 -14.71
CA PRO A 127 14.91 5.31 -14.54
C PRO A 127 16.37 5.71 -14.28
N HIS A 128 16.72 6.98 -14.52
CA HIS A 128 18.05 7.54 -14.32
C HIS A 128 18.29 8.02 -12.88
N LEU A 129 17.23 8.17 -12.08
CA LEU A 129 17.35 8.61 -10.70
C LEU A 129 17.67 7.44 -9.76
N HIS A 130 18.50 7.72 -8.76
CA HIS A 130 18.71 6.80 -7.66
C HIS A 130 17.40 6.53 -6.92
N ILE A 131 17.20 5.29 -6.45
CA ILE A 131 15.93 4.86 -5.85
C ILE A 131 15.49 5.74 -4.67
N ASN A 132 16.43 6.23 -3.86
CA ASN A 132 16.17 7.13 -2.73
C ASN A 132 15.60 8.48 -3.21
N THR A 133 16.14 9.01 -4.31
CA THR A 133 15.68 10.25 -4.90
C THR A 133 14.28 10.07 -5.48
N SER A 134 14.05 8.99 -6.24
CA SER A 134 12.72 8.64 -6.76
C SER A 134 11.71 8.45 -5.64
N TRP A 135 12.11 7.84 -4.52
CA TRP A 135 11.26 7.66 -3.35
C TRP A 135 10.85 8.98 -2.70
N ASN A 136 11.82 9.87 -2.44
CA ASN A 136 11.55 11.20 -1.88
C ASN A 136 10.65 12.05 -2.79
N LEU A 137 10.85 11.96 -4.11
CA LEU A 137 10.01 12.64 -5.09
C LEU A 137 8.59 12.06 -5.11
N PHE A 138 8.46 10.74 -5.04
CA PHE A 138 7.17 10.06 -4.98
C PHE A 138 6.38 10.43 -3.72
N GLU A 139 7.02 10.47 -2.56
CA GLU A 139 6.41 10.94 -1.32
C GLU A 139 5.89 12.38 -1.49
N LYS A 140 6.73 13.29 -1.99
CA LYS A 140 6.35 14.70 -2.23
C LYS A 140 5.17 14.81 -3.19
N ALA A 141 5.15 14.02 -4.27
CA ALA A 141 4.08 13.98 -5.25
C ALA A 141 2.76 13.45 -4.64
N CYS A 142 2.83 12.42 -3.80
CA CYS A 142 1.69 11.89 -3.06
C CYS A 142 1.11 12.94 -2.10
N ILE A 143 1.98 13.63 -1.34
CA ILE A 143 1.58 14.71 -0.43
C ILE A 143 0.95 15.87 -1.18
N HIS A 144 1.55 16.28 -2.31
CA HIS A 144 1.02 17.36 -3.15
C HIS A 144 -0.37 17.00 -3.68
N SER A 145 -0.53 15.81 -4.25
CA SER A 145 -1.82 15.31 -4.78
C SER A 145 -2.89 15.26 -3.69
N TYR A 146 -2.55 14.73 -2.52
CA TYR A 146 -3.44 14.69 -1.36
C TYR A 146 -3.88 16.09 -0.90
N LYS A 147 -2.98 17.09 -0.90
CA LYS A 147 -3.29 18.46 -0.51
C LYS A 147 -4.12 19.21 -1.57
N LYS A 148 -3.83 18.97 -2.86
CA LYS A 148 -4.49 19.61 -4.00
C LYS A 148 -5.96 19.20 -4.07
N ASP A 149 -6.22 17.90 -4.03
CA ASP A 149 -7.57 17.35 -4.06
C ASP A 149 -7.62 16.04 -3.28
N LYS A 150 -7.88 16.17 -1.98
CA LYS A 150 -8.02 15.04 -1.06
C LYS A 150 -9.08 14.07 -1.57
N LEU A 151 -10.16 14.58 -2.13
CA LEU A 151 -11.27 13.75 -2.54
C LEU A 151 -10.88 12.85 -3.73
N GLN A 152 -10.31 13.45 -4.76
CA GLN A 152 -9.89 12.73 -5.95
C GLN A 152 -8.77 11.73 -5.61
N TYR A 153 -7.88 12.08 -4.67
CA TYR A 153 -6.85 11.19 -4.14
C TYR A 153 -7.46 9.89 -3.59
N TYR A 154 -8.45 10.00 -2.69
CA TYR A 154 -9.11 8.83 -2.10
C TYR A 154 -9.97 8.06 -3.09
N THR A 155 -10.66 8.74 -4.01
CA THR A 155 -11.42 8.08 -5.08
C THR A 155 -10.51 7.18 -5.92
N THR A 156 -9.35 7.70 -6.31
CA THR A 156 -8.35 6.95 -7.08
C THR A 156 -7.83 5.76 -6.27
N LEU A 157 -7.52 5.98 -4.99
CA LEU A 157 -7.10 4.94 -4.05
C LEU A 157 -8.13 3.80 -3.95
N TYR A 158 -9.39 4.11 -3.65
CA TYR A 158 -10.43 3.10 -3.45
C TYR A 158 -10.76 2.34 -4.74
N LYS A 159 -10.70 3.00 -5.89
CA LYS A 159 -10.83 2.33 -7.20
C LYS A 159 -9.69 1.34 -7.43
N LYS A 160 -8.45 1.69 -7.07
CA LYS A 160 -7.29 0.79 -7.18
C LYS A 160 -7.37 -0.37 -6.18
N LEU A 161 -7.89 -0.13 -4.98
CA LEU A 161 -8.13 -1.17 -3.97
C LEU A 161 -9.12 -2.24 -4.47
N GLY A 162 -9.98 -1.88 -5.41
CA GLY A 162 -10.98 -2.76 -6.00
C GLY A 162 -12.39 -2.50 -5.50
N PHE A 163 -12.66 -1.35 -4.86
CA PHE A 163 -14.02 -0.92 -4.59
C PHE A 163 -14.71 -0.48 -5.89
N HIS A 164 -15.92 -0.96 -6.12
CA HIS A 164 -16.76 -0.53 -7.23
C HIS A 164 -17.37 0.85 -6.91
N ILE A 165 -16.78 1.91 -7.48
CA ILE A 165 -17.29 3.28 -7.41
C ILE A 165 -17.93 3.59 -8.76
N ALA A 166 -19.24 3.83 -8.81
CA ALA A 166 -19.91 4.24 -10.04
C ALA A 166 -19.45 5.65 -10.45
N HIS A 167 -19.09 5.85 -11.72
CA HIS A 167 -18.53 7.11 -12.24
C HIS A 167 -19.52 8.27 -12.29
N ASP A 168 -20.83 8.01 -12.23
CA ASP A 168 -21.84 9.01 -12.60
C ASP A 168 -22.23 10.01 -11.48
N ASN A 169 -21.64 9.93 -10.28
CA ASN A 169 -21.98 10.82 -9.15
C ASN A 169 -20.74 11.48 -8.53
N MET A 170 -19.85 12.01 -9.37
CA MET A 170 -18.64 12.76 -8.99
C MET A 170 -18.89 14.21 -8.53
N HIS A 171 -20.16 14.66 -8.50
CA HIS A 171 -20.52 15.95 -7.89
C HIS A 171 -21.09 15.73 -6.48
N SER A 172 -20.31 16.15 -5.47
CA SER A 172 -20.66 16.41 -4.06
C SER A 172 -21.34 15.33 -3.20
N ASN A 173 -21.77 14.20 -3.74
CA ASN A 173 -22.43 13.12 -2.99
C ASN A 173 -21.61 11.82 -3.04
N LEU A 174 -20.51 11.84 -2.30
CA LEU A 174 -19.37 10.96 -2.45
C LEU A 174 -19.52 9.46 -2.14
N LEU A 175 -20.73 8.97 -1.93
CA LEU A 175 -20.87 7.81 -1.06
C LEU A 175 -22.22 7.09 -1.30
N ASN A 176 -22.53 6.73 -2.54
CA ASN A 176 -23.80 6.06 -2.88
C ASN A 176 -23.72 4.53 -3.04
N SER A 177 -22.56 3.88 -2.92
CA SER A 177 -22.53 2.46 -2.53
C SER A 177 -22.46 2.40 -1.01
N LYS A 178 -23.56 1.99 -0.36
CA LYS A 178 -23.67 1.89 1.11
C LYS A 178 -22.52 1.09 1.73
N GLU A 179 -21.97 0.13 0.99
CA GLU A 179 -20.87 -0.75 1.42
C GLU A 179 -19.51 -0.05 1.49
N CYS A 180 -19.22 0.93 0.61
CA CYS A 180 -17.93 1.60 0.62
C CYS A 180 -17.82 2.59 1.80
N ARG A 181 -18.92 3.27 2.18
CA ARG A 181 -18.93 4.23 3.32
C ARG A 181 -18.40 3.60 4.61
N VAL A 182 -18.76 2.34 4.85
CA VAL A 182 -18.54 1.67 6.14
C VAL A 182 -17.07 1.49 6.41
N PHE A 183 -16.27 1.28 5.36
CA PHE A 183 -14.86 0.94 5.49
C PHE A 183 -13.91 2.09 5.16
N THR A 184 -14.38 3.20 4.59
CA THR A 184 -13.52 4.31 4.16
C THR A 184 -13.41 5.40 5.22
N HIS A 185 -12.20 5.92 5.42
CA HIS A 185 -11.96 7.08 6.26
C HIS A 185 -10.89 7.99 5.67
N PHE A 186 -11.03 9.29 5.96
CA PHE A 186 -10.09 10.31 5.54
C PHE A 186 -8.99 10.50 6.58
N GLU A 187 -7.86 9.84 6.37
CA GLU A 187 -6.67 9.97 7.22
C GLU A 187 -6.12 11.41 7.26
N LYS A 188 -5.27 11.66 8.26
CA LYS A 188 -4.49 12.90 8.39
C LYS A 188 -3.27 12.85 7.48
N LEU A 189 -2.75 14.02 7.10
CA LEU A 189 -1.50 14.13 6.34
C LEU A 189 -0.31 13.49 7.07
N THR A 190 -0.30 13.53 8.39
CA THR A 190 0.72 12.87 9.22
C THR A 190 0.70 11.36 9.04
N THR A 191 -0.48 10.74 8.93
CA THR A 191 -0.59 9.30 8.63
C THR A 191 0.00 8.99 7.27
N LEU A 192 -0.26 9.84 6.26
CA LEU A 192 0.29 9.66 4.91
C LEU A 192 1.82 9.76 4.90
N ARG A 193 2.40 10.71 5.64
CA ARG A 193 3.85 10.83 5.80
C ARG A 193 4.45 9.59 6.47
N ASN A 194 3.84 9.17 7.58
CA ASN A 194 4.33 8.02 8.34
C ASN A 194 4.30 6.70 7.55
N LEU A 195 3.42 6.59 6.54
CA LEU A 195 3.37 5.44 5.63
C LEU A 195 4.66 5.28 4.82
N TRP A 196 5.40 6.37 4.59
CA TRP A 196 6.64 6.38 3.82
C TRP A 196 7.90 6.25 4.67
N ASN A 197 7.76 6.17 5.99
CA ASN A 197 8.89 6.01 6.87
C ASN A 197 9.54 4.65 6.61
N PHE A 198 10.83 4.67 6.29
CA PHE A 198 11.63 3.48 6.13
C PHE A 198 11.72 2.72 7.45
N CYS A 199 11.46 1.41 7.42
CA CYS A 199 11.61 0.55 8.59
C CYS A 199 12.25 -0.77 8.17
N THR A 200 13.38 -1.11 8.79
CA THR A 200 13.95 -2.45 8.70
C THR A 200 13.12 -3.42 9.54
N ILE A 201 12.75 -4.56 8.97
CA ILE A 201 12.02 -5.62 9.66
C ILE A 201 12.80 -6.92 9.53
N ASN A 202 13.08 -7.56 10.67
CA ASN A 202 13.71 -8.86 10.71
C ASN A 202 12.68 -9.97 10.50
N LEU A 203 12.40 -10.31 9.24
CA LEU A 203 11.42 -11.35 8.89
C LEU A 203 11.82 -12.74 9.39
N GLU A 204 13.13 -13.03 9.51
CA GLU A 204 13.61 -14.32 10.02
C GLU A 204 13.24 -14.49 11.49
N GLU A 205 13.44 -13.44 12.30
CA GLU A 205 13.08 -13.47 13.71
C GLU A 205 11.56 -13.58 13.93
N ILE A 206 10.76 -12.90 13.10
CA ILE A 206 9.29 -13.05 13.13
C ILE A 206 8.91 -14.49 12.78
N ARG A 207 9.51 -15.07 11.74
CA ARG A 207 9.27 -16.46 11.35
C ARG A 207 9.58 -17.42 12.49
N GLU A 208 10.72 -17.27 13.16
CA GLU A 208 11.16 -18.17 14.23
C GLU A 208 10.31 -18.05 15.50
N LYS A 209 9.83 -16.85 15.82
CA LYS A 209 9.12 -16.57 17.08
C LYS A 209 7.59 -16.58 16.97
N SER A 210 7.05 -16.51 15.76
CA SER A 210 5.61 -16.64 15.53
C SER A 210 5.21 -18.12 15.41
N GLN A 211 3.96 -18.42 15.77
CA GLN A 211 3.42 -19.77 15.59
C GLN A 211 3.31 -20.14 14.10
N LYS A 212 2.90 -19.18 13.27
CA LYS A 212 2.88 -19.29 11.79
C LYS A 212 3.01 -17.90 11.17
N PHE A 213 3.68 -17.86 10.03
CA PHE A 213 3.72 -16.70 9.14
C PHE A 213 2.91 -17.02 7.88
N VAL A 214 1.86 -16.24 7.59
CA VAL A 214 0.91 -16.49 6.50
C VAL A 214 0.71 -15.22 5.68
N ILE A 215 0.74 -15.34 4.36
CA ILE A 215 0.57 -14.23 3.43
C ILE A 215 -0.51 -14.58 2.42
N PHE A 216 -1.52 -13.73 2.30
CA PHE A 216 -2.51 -13.78 1.22
C PHE A 216 -2.17 -12.70 0.20
N ILE A 217 -2.08 -13.08 -1.06
CA ILE A 217 -1.69 -12.22 -2.17
C ILE A 217 -2.79 -12.28 -3.23
N ALA A 218 -3.22 -11.12 -3.73
CA ALA A 218 -4.13 -11.03 -4.86
C ALA A 218 -3.37 -11.25 -6.18
N GLU A 219 -3.85 -12.09 -7.10
CA GLU A 219 -3.19 -12.29 -8.40
C GLU A 219 -3.25 -11.03 -9.28
N HIS A 220 -4.36 -10.30 -9.25
CA HIS A 220 -4.60 -9.10 -10.06
C HIS A 220 -4.59 -7.84 -9.19
N ASP A 221 -3.55 -7.75 -8.37
CA ASP A 221 -3.31 -6.59 -7.54
C ASP A 221 -2.87 -5.39 -8.40
N LYS A 222 -3.57 -4.26 -8.24
CA LYS A 222 -3.26 -3.01 -8.98
C LYS A 222 -2.40 -2.05 -8.16
N ILE A 223 -1.98 -2.48 -6.98
CA ILE A 223 -1.35 -1.68 -5.95
C ILE A 223 0.05 -2.21 -5.63
N THR A 224 0.18 -3.52 -5.48
CA THR A 224 1.47 -4.15 -5.21
C THR A 224 1.85 -5.16 -6.29
N ASN A 225 3.14 -5.40 -6.47
CA ASN A 225 3.64 -6.42 -7.35
C ASN A 225 3.56 -7.80 -6.67
N SER A 226 2.49 -8.54 -6.94
CA SER A 226 2.22 -9.85 -6.33
C SER A 226 3.37 -10.85 -6.49
N LYS A 227 4.10 -10.80 -7.61
CA LYS A 227 5.27 -11.65 -7.86
C LYS A 227 6.44 -11.24 -6.97
N LEU A 228 6.74 -9.94 -6.87
CA LEU A 228 7.76 -9.43 -5.95
C LEU A 228 7.45 -9.86 -4.51
N ILE A 229 6.20 -9.71 -4.07
CA ILE A 229 5.77 -10.12 -2.74
C ILE A 229 5.94 -11.62 -2.53
N SER A 230 5.48 -12.45 -3.47
CA SER A 230 5.60 -13.91 -3.33
C SER A 230 7.07 -14.34 -3.28
N ASP A 231 7.90 -13.83 -4.19
CA ASP A 231 9.31 -14.23 -4.32
C ASP A 231 10.12 -13.85 -3.06
N ASN A 232 9.78 -12.72 -2.41
CA ASN A 232 10.48 -12.26 -1.21
C ASN A 232 9.91 -12.85 0.09
N LEU A 233 8.61 -13.16 0.16
CA LEU A 233 7.97 -13.60 1.42
C LEU A 233 7.80 -15.12 1.54
N SER A 234 7.86 -15.87 0.44
CA SER A 234 7.67 -17.33 0.47
C SER A 234 8.73 -18.09 1.27
N GLY A 235 9.91 -17.50 1.46
CA GLY A 235 10.96 -18.08 2.31
C GLY A 235 10.65 -18.06 3.82
N PHE A 236 9.70 -17.21 4.24
CA PHE A 236 9.41 -16.97 5.65
C PHE A 236 8.11 -17.63 6.13
N GLY A 237 7.23 -18.06 5.23
CA GLY A 237 5.90 -18.54 5.60
C GLY A 237 5.09 -19.14 4.46
N ILE A 238 3.79 -19.31 4.71
CA ILE A 238 2.85 -19.86 3.73
C ILE A 238 2.28 -18.72 2.89
N CYS A 239 2.53 -18.73 1.57
CA CYS A 239 1.96 -17.77 0.62
C CYS A 239 0.77 -18.38 -0.14
N TYR A 240 -0.41 -17.77 -0.01
CA TYR A 240 -1.58 -18.05 -0.82
C TYR A 240 -1.75 -16.99 -1.90
N ILE A 241 -1.61 -17.37 -3.17
CA ILE A 241 -1.95 -16.49 -4.30
C ILE A 241 -3.40 -16.77 -4.69
N LEU A 242 -4.29 -15.80 -4.47
CA LEU A 242 -5.70 -15.90 -4.76
C LEU A 242 -6.00 -15.41 -6.18
N LYS A 243 -6.35 -16.36 -7.06
CA LYS A 243 -6.64 -16.09 -8.47
C LYS A 243 -7.86 -15.20 -8.67
N GLY A 244 -7.79 -14.30 -9.65
CA GLY A 244 -8.92 -13.44 -10.01
C GLY A 244 -9.38 -12.48 -8.91
N ARG A 245 -8.52 -12.17 -7.92
CA ARG A 245 -8.85 -11.28 -6.80
C ARG A 245 -8.21 -9.89 -6.96
N SER A 246 -8.88 -8.86 -6.45
CA SER A 246 -8.37 -7.49 -6.28
C SER A 246 -7.54 -7.34 -5.01
N HIS A 247 -6.96 -6.15 -4.77
CA HIS A 247 -6.16 -5.88 -3.57
C HIS A 247 -6.93 -6.18 -2.27
N ILE A 248 -8.23 -5.85 -2.19
CA ILE A 248 -9.09 -6.24 -1.05
C ILE A 248 -9.47 -7.73 -1.01
N LEU A 249 -8.77 -8.59 -1.75
CA LEU A 249 -8.96 -10.04 -1.84
C LEU A 249 -10.38 -10.48 -2.29
N GLN A 250 -11.12 -9.59 -2.96
CA GLN A 250 -12.45 -9.87 -3.50
C GLN A 250 -12.39 -10.27 -4.98
N LYS A 251 -13.33 -11.12 -5.43
CA LYS A 251 -13.38 -11.54 -6.83
C LYS A 251 -13.57 -10.33 -7.72
N ILE A 252 -12.72 -10.21 -8.74
CA ILE A 252 -12.92 -9.24 -9.80
C ILE A 252 -13.99 -9.81 -10.74
N ALA A 253 -15.05 -9.05 -11.00
CA ALA A 253 -16.00 -9.40 -12.05
C ALA A 253 -15.25 -9.39 -13.39
N MET A 254 -14.92 -10.57 -13.91
CA MET A 254 -14.40 -10.68 -15.28
C MET A 254 -15.52 -10.28 -16.23
N LYS A 255 -15.29 -9.25 -17.05
CA LYS A 255 -16.14 -9.04 -18.22
C LYS A 255 -16.02 -10.32 -19.04
N ARG A 256 -17.13 -11.03 -19.23
CA ARG A 256 -17.20 -12.13 -20.20
C ARG A 256 -16.69 -11.57 -21.52
N ALA A 257 -15.65 -12.22 -22.07
CA ALA A 257 -15.12 -11.92 -23.40
C ALA A 257 -16.20 -12.17 -24.46
#